data_AF-A0A1R3FQG7-F1
#
_entry.id   AF-A0A1R3FQG7-F1
#
_cell.length_a   1.000
_cell.length_b   1.000
_cell.length_c   1.000
_cell.angle_alpha   90.00
_cell.angle_beta   90.00
_cell.angle_gamma   90.00
#
_symmetry.space_group_name_H-M   'P 1'
#
loop_
_entity.id
_entity.type
_entity.pdbx_description
1 polymer ?
#
loop_
_entity_poly.entity_id
_entity_poly.type
_entity_poly.pdbx_seq_one_letter_code
_entity_poly.pdbx_strand_id
1 'polypeptide(L)'
;MAAYLAYRVVRLMLVKLYVYQSLTSRTRSDIDKVIELSEKITVHGRPSENHLLLLNSVIRNRDNLDQMKSAVALFELALFAYKPSIDDSSNILELIRLLEHFRKEATTQKKSFYETNQAKSIAASYLLVSRHLLLSKTSL
;
A
#
# COMPACT_ATOMS: atom_id res chain seq x y z
N MET A 1 -9.77 -29.79 -16.47
CA MET A 1 -10.07 -28.72 -15.49
C MET A 1 -9.32 -28.88 -14.16
N ALA A 2 -9.32 -30.08 -13.55
CA ALA A 2 -8.61 -30.35 -12.28
C ALA A 2 -7.07 -30.17 -12.33
N ALA A 3 -6.40 -30.61 -13.40
CA ALA A 3 -4.94 -30.45 -13.57
C ALA A 3 -4.52 -28.98 -13.68
N TYR A 4 -5.32 -28.15 -14.34
CA TYR A 4 -5.09 -26.70 -14.44
C TYR A 4 -5.28 -26.01 -13.08
N LEU A 5 -6.29 -26.42 -12.31
CA LEU A 5 -6.51 -25.97 -10.93
C LEU A 5 -5.33 -26.35 -10.02
N ALA A 6 -4.86 -27.59 -10.07
CA ALA A 6 -3.71 -28.06 -9.31
C ALA A 6 -2.43 -27.30 -9.67
N TYR A 7 -2.14 -27.13 -10.98
CA TYR A 7 -1.01 -26.32 -11.45
C TYR A 7 -1.09 -24.88 -10.92
N ARG A 8 -2.28 -24.26 -10.96
CA ARG A 8 -2.48 -22.89 -10.48
C ARG A 8 -2.26 -22.78 -8.97
N VAL A 9 -2.72 -23.74 -8.18
CA VAL A 9 -2.51 -23.79 -6.73
C VAL A 9 -1.03 -24.00 -6.38
N VAL A 10 -0.37 -24.97 -7.02
CA VAL A 10 1.06 -25.26 -6.80
C VAL A 10 1.93 -24.07 -7.19
N ARG A 11 1.65 -23.45 -8.33
CA ARG A 11 2.34 -22.22 -8.76
C ARG A 11 2.13 -21.08 -7.77
N LEU A 12 0.90 -20.87 -7.30
CA LEU A 12 0.60 -19.83 -6.30
C LEU A 12 1.33 -20.09 -4.99
N MET A 13 1.39 -21.35 -4.53
CA MET A 13 2.15 -21.72 -3.33
C MET A 13 3.65 -21.50 -3.51
N LEU A 14 4.24 -21.95 -4.62
CA LEU A 14 5.66 -21.74 -4.92
C LEU A 14 6.01 -20.27 -5.01
N VAL A 15 5.16 -19.45 -5.63
CA VAL A 15 5.33 -17.99 -5.69
C VAL A 15 5.27 -17.38 -4.29
N LYS A 16 4.26 -17.73 -3.47
CA LYS A 16 4.15 -17.25 -2.08
C LYS A 16 5.35 -17.64 -1.23
N LEU A 17 5.85 -18.86 -1.38
CA LEU A 17 6.95 -19.41 -0.59
C LEU A 17 8.28 -18.79 -1.02
N TYR A 18 8.49 -18.60 -2.32
CA TYR A 18 9.65 -17.90 -2.88
C TYR A 18 9.68 -16.44 -2.44
N VAL A 19 8.54 -15.75 -2.38
CA VAL A 19 8.45 -14.36 -1.90
C VAL A 19 8.80 -14.24 -0.44
N TYR A 20 8.24 -15.14 0.37
CA TYR A 20 8.51 -15.14 1.80
C TYR A 20 9.99 -15.35 2.11
N GLN A 21 10.69 -16.12 1.26
CA GLN A 21 12.14 -16.35 1.33
C GLN A 21 12.99 -15.28 0.63
N SER A 22 12.47 -14.61 -0.41
CA SER A 22 13.19 -13.58 -1.16
C SER A 22 13.13 -12.21 -0.51
N LEU A 23 12.21 -12.01 0.43
CA LEU A 23 12.18 -10.80 1.25
C LEU A 23 13.35 -10.81 2.21
N THR A 24 14.20 -9.78 2.09
CA THR A 24 15.29 -9.59 3.04
C THR A 24 14.71 -9.39 4.45
N SER A 25 15.47 -9.77 5.48
CA SER A 25 15.10 -9.53 6.88
C SER A 25 14.77 -8.06 7.14
N ARG A 26 15.44 -7.16 6.42
CA ARG A 26 15.19 -5.72 6.40
C ARG A 26 13.82 -5.38 5.83
N THR A 27 13.47 -5.88 4.64
CA THR A 27 12.16 -5.62 4.03
C THR A 27 11.01 -6.11 4.94
N ARG A 28 11.20 -7.23 5.65
CA ARG A 28 10.21 -7.72 6.62
C ARG A 28 10.05 -6.76 7.81
N SER A 29 11.16 -6.30 8.39
CA SER A 29 11.14 -5.30 9.47
C SER A 29 10.48 -4.00 9.04
N ASP A 30 10.70 -3.56 7.80
CA ASP A 30 10.09 -2.34 7.26
C ASP A 30 8.58 -2.51 7.04
N ILE A 31 8.12 -3.71 6.64
CA ILE A 31 6.69 -4.05 6.55
C ILE A 31 6.02 -3.96 7.92
N ASP A 32 6.62 -4.59 8.93
CA ASP A 32 6.05 -4.59 10.29
C ASP A 32 5.97 -3.15 10.82
N LYS A 33 7.00 -2.34 10.55
CA LYS A 33 7.01 -0.92 10.91
C LYS A 33 5.98 -0.08 10.15
N VAL A 34 5.71 -0.38 8.88
CA VAL A 34 4.63 0.25 8.10
C VAL A 34 3.26 -0.03 8.70
N ILE A 35 3.04 -1.25 9.20
CA ILE A 35 1.78 -1.63 9.87
C ILE A 35 1.68 -0.93 11.22
N GLU A 36 2.74 -0.97 12.02
CA GLU A 36 2.77 -0.33 13.34
C GLU A 36 2.54 1.19 13.25
N LEU A 37 3.20 1.87 12.32
CA LEU A 37 3.05 3.30 12.14
C LEU A 37 1.68 3.68 11.58
N SER A 38 1.08 2.86 10.71
CA SER A 38 -0.24 3.17 10.15
C SER A 38 -1.35 3.07 11.19
N GLU A 39 -1.24 2.17 12.17
CA GLU A 39 -2.16 2.08 13.31
C GLU A 39 -2.13 3.32 14.22
N LYS A 40 -0.98 4.02 14.27
CA LYS A 40 -0.79 5.22 15.08
C LYS A 40 -1.26 6.51 14.41
N ILE A 41 -1.60 6.47 13.11
CA ILE A 41 -2.04 7.66 12.38
C ILE A 41 -3.55 7.82 12.50
N THR A 42 -3.96 8.99 13.00
CA THR A 42 -5.37 9.38 13.03
C THR A 42 -5.65 10.33 11.86
N VAL A 43 -6.67 10.02 11.04
CA VAL A 43 -7.05 10.83 9.88
C VAL A 43 -8.39 11.52 10.18
N HIS A 44 -8.35 12.83 10.38
CA HIS A 44 -9.54 13.66 10.62
C HIS A 44 -10.00 14.35 9.33
N GLY A 45 -11.32 14.42 9.10
CA GLY A 45 -11.92 15.11 7.95
C GLY A 45 -12.41 14.21 6.80
N ARG A 46 -13.10 14.84 5.84
CA ARG A 46 -13.62 14.19 4.62
C ARG A 46 -12.88 14.72 3.38
N PRO A 47 -12.25 13.85 2.57
CA PRO A 47 -11.61 14.28 1.33
C PRO A 47 -12.69 14.73 0.34
N SER A 48 -12.31 15.53 -0.66
CA SER A 48 -13.27 16.01 -1.67
C SER A 48 -13.93 14.85 -2.43
N GLU A 49 -15.11 15.11 -2.98
CA GLU A 49 -15.99 14.09 -3.58
C GLU A 49 -15.30 13.27 -4.67
N ASN A 50 -14.49 13.90 -5.54
CA ASN A 50 -13.71 13.23 -6.58
C ASN A 50 -12.69 12.23 -6.00
N HIS A 51 -12.00 12.59 -4.92
CA HIS A 51 -11.06 11.69 -4.25
C HIS A 51 -11.79 10.55 -3.53
N LEU A 52 -12.96 10.85 -2.97
CA LEU A 52 -13.79 9.86 -2.28
C LEU A 52 -14.35 8.82 -3.25
N LEU A 53 -14.74 9.22 -4.46
CA LEU A 53 -15.12 8.32 -5.56
C LEU A 53 -13.97 7.39 -5.98
N LEU A 54 -12.76 7.95 -6.12
CA LEU A 54 -11.55 7.18 -6.43
C LEU A 54 -11.19 6.18 -5.33
N LEU A 55 -11.18 6.64 -4.06
CA LEU A 55 -10.91 5.79 -2.91
C LEU A 55 -11.94 4.65 -2.78
N ASN A 56 -13.23 4.97 -2.94
CA ASN A 56 -14.32 4.00 -2.91
C ASN A 56 -14.24 3.02 -4.07
N SER A 57 -13.82 3.46 -5.26
CA SER A 57 -13.57 2.57 -6.40
C SER A 57 -12.48 1.55 -6.07
N VAL A 58 -11.38 1.97 -5.45
CA VAL A 58 -10.29 1.06 -5.07
C VAL A 58 -10.71 0.11 -3.94
N ILE A 59 -11.49 0.59 -2.96
CA ILE A 59 -12.04 -0.25 -1.89
C ILE A 59 -13.05 -1.27 -2.42
N ARG A 60 -13.93 -0.89 -3.36
CA ARG A 60 -14.90 -1.82 -3.98
C ARG A 60 -14.21 -2.92 -4.79
N ASN A 61 -13.02 -2.65 -5.32
CA ASN A 61 -12.23 -3.60 -6.08
C ASN A 61 -11.16 -4.34 -5.23
N ARG A 62 -11.31 -4.34 -3.89
CA ARG A 62 -10.32 -4.90 -2.94
C ARG A 62 -9.97 -6.37 -3.14
N ASP A 63 -10.85 -7.15 -3.76
CA ASP A 63 -10.62 -8.59 -3.96
C ASP A 63 -9.88 -8.89 -5.27
N ASN A 64 -9.57 -7.86 -6.07
CA ASN A 64 -8.74 -7.98 -7.26
C ASN A 64 -7.25 -7.87 -6.89
N LEU A 65 -6.39 -8.70 -7.50
CA LEU A 65 -4.94 -8.62 -7.40
C LEU A 65 -4.38 -7.23 -7.74
N ASP A 66 -5.15 -6.43 -8.49
CA ASP A 66 -4.82 -5.05 -8.81
C ASP A 66 -5.03 -4.06 -7.66
N GLN A 67 -5.61 -4.48 -6.52
CA GLN A 67 -5.87 -3.59 -5.37
C GLN A 67 -4.60 -2.85 -4.93
N MET A 68 -3.48 -3.56 -4.80
CA MET A 68 -2.24 -2.94 -4.35
C MET A 68 -1.67 -1.97 -5.40
N LYS A 69 -1.81 -2.29 -6.69
CA LYS A 69 -1.41 -1.37 -7.78
C LYS A 69 -2.27 -0.11 -7.75
N SER A 70 -3.57 -0.25 -7.56
CA SER A 70 -4.50 0.87 -7.44
C SER A 70 -4.22 1.72 -6.20
N ALA A 71 -3.89 1.10 -5.07
CA ALA A 71 -3.51 1.80 -3.84
C ALA A 71 -2.20 2.57 -4.00
N VAL A 72 -1.19 1.98 -4.65
CA VAL A 72 0.07 2.66 -4.98
C VAL A 72 -0.16 3.83 -5.92
N ALA A 73 -0.97 3.67 -6.97
CA ALA A 73 -1.28 4.76 -7.91
C ALA A 73 -1.98 5.94 -7.23
N LEU A 74 -2.92 5.68 -6.31
CA LEU A 74 -3.56 6.74 -5.52
C LEU A 74 -2.57 7.45 -4.61
N PHE A 75 -1.65 6.70 -4.00
CA PHE A 75 -0.59 7.27 -3.17
C PHE A 75 0.33 8.16 -3.98
N GLU A 76 0.73 7.77 -5.19
CA GLU A 76 1.55 8.60 -6.07
C GLU A 76 0.85 9.92 -6.45
N LEU A 77 -0.43 9.85 -6.80
CA LEU A 77 -1.24 11.04 -7.11
C LEU A 77 -1.35 11.97 -5.90
N ALA A 78 -1.59 11.40 -4.70
CA ALA A 78 -1.69 12.16 -3.47
C ALA A 78 -0.34 12.80 -3.09
N LEU A 79 0.76 12.05 -3.22
CA LEU A 79 2.12 12.51 -2.93
C LEU A 79 2.57 13.62 -3.88
N PHE A 80 2.27 13.50 -5.18
CA PHE A 80 2.59 14.53 -6.17
C PHE A 80 1.93 15.88 -5.85
N ALA A 81 0.71 15.83 -5.31
CA ALA A 81 -0.05 17.02 -4.92
C ALA A 81 0.25 17.50 -3.49
N TYR A 82 1.01 16.75 -2.70
CA TYR A 82 1.28 17.04 -1.30
C TYR A 82 2.44 18.01 -1.14
N LYS A 83 2.24 19.01 -0.27
CA LYS A 83 3.29 19.88 0.21
C LYS A 83 3.45 19.60 1.71
N PRO A 84 4.62 19.13 2.16
CA PRO A 84 4.85 18.88 3.57
C PRO A 84 4.69 20.18 4.36
N SER A 85 3.91 20.11 5.42
CA SER A 85 3.72 21.19 6.39
C SER A 85 4.72 21.04 7.54
N ILE A 86 4.96 22.13 8.28
CA ILE A 86 5.86 22.13 9.44
C ILE A 86 5.33 21.24 10.58
N ASP A 87 4.01 21.06 10.64
CA ASP A 87 3.31 20.31 11.70
C ASP A 87 3.09 18.83 11.36
N ASP A 88 3.59 18.34 10.23
CA ASP A 88 3.43 16.93 9.88
C ASP A 88 4.21 16.04 10.87
N SER A 89 3.49 15.13 11.53
CA SER A 89 4.08 14.27 12.55
C SER A 89 5.23 13.43 12.00
N SER A 90 6.26 13.19 12.82
CA SER A 90 7.42 12.37 12.45
C SER A 90 7.01 10.99 11.92
N ASN A 91 5.94 10.41 12.48
CA ASN A 91 5.42 9.10 12.11
C ASN A 91 4.83 9.08 10.69
N ILE A 92 4.18 10.17 10.25
CA ILE A 92 3.61 10.28 8.89
C ILE A 92 4.74 10.39 7.87
N LEU A 93 5.72 11.26 8.13
CA LEU A 93 6.87 11.43 7.24
C LEU A 93 7.71 10.14 7.15
N GLU A 94 7.87 9.43 8.26
CA GLU A 94 8.54 8.13 8.28
C GLU A 94 7.75 7.08 7.49
N LEU A 95 6.42 7.02 7.67
CA LEU A 95 5.57 6.10 6.93
C LEU A 95 5.60 6.37 5.42
N ILE A 96 5.59 7.63 4.99
CA ILE A 96 5.74 8.02 3.58
C ILE A 96 7.06 7.48 3.03
N ARG A 97 8.18 7.69 3.73
CA ARG A 97 9.51 7.21 3.31
C ARG A 97 9.55 5.69 3.19
N LEU A 98 8.99 4.97 4.16
CA LEU A 98 8.93 3.51 4.14
C LEU A 98 8.08 2.99 2.98
N LEU A 99 6.91 3.59 2.74
CA LEU A 99 6.06 3.23 1.61
C LEU A 99 6.73 3.55 0.26
N GLU A 100 7.42 4.68 0.12
CA GLU A 100 8.18 4.98 -1.10
C GLU A 100 9.33 4.00 -1.35
N HIS A 101 10.05 3.61 -0.30
CA HIS A 101 11.09 2.59 -0.38
C HIS A 101 10.51 1.24 -0.81
N PHE A 102 9.43 0.84 -0.16
CA PHE A 102 8.70 -0.40 -0.46
C PHE A 102 8.22 -0.45 -1.90
N ARG A 103 7.66 0.65 -2.43
CA ARG A 103 7.26 0.77 -3.85
C ARG A 103 8.44 0.49 -4.80
N LYS A 104 9.63 1.05 -4.52
CA LYS A 104 10.82 0.87 -5.36
C LYS A 104 11.29 -0.59 -5.37
N GLU A 105 11.31 -1.25 -4.21
CA GLU A 105 11.62 -2.67 -4.11
C GLU A 105 10.58 -3.53 -4.84
N ALA A 106 9.30 -3.27 -4.61
CA ALA A 106 8.20 -3.98 -5.24
C ALA A 106 8.20 -3.86 -6.78
N THR A 107 8.53 -2.69 -7.31
CA THR A 107 8.67 -2.43 -8.76
C THR A 107 9.83 -3.22 -9.36
N THR A 108 10.86 -3.53 -8.57
CA THR A 108 12.01 -4.34 -9.00
C THR A 108 11.65 -5.84 -9.02
N GLN A 109 10.82 -6.30 -8.08
CA GLN A 109 10.41 -7.71 -7.94
C GLN A 109 9.11 -8.09 -8.71
N LYS A 110 8.40 -7.09 -9.25
CA LYS A 110 7.30 -7.06 -10.26
C LYS A 110 6.05 -7.93 -10.12
N LYS A 111 6.06 -9.14 -9.54
CA LYS A 111 4.85 -10.00 -9.57
C LYS A 111 4.58 -10.81 -8.30
N SER A 112 5.59 -11.42 -7.75
CA SER A 112 5.40 -12.38 -6.65
C SER A 112 5.04 -11.66 -5.35
N PHE A 113 5.58 -10.46 -5.16
CA PHE A 113 5.45 -9.68 -3.93
C PHE A 113 4.04 -9.16 -3.63
N TYR A 114 3.30 -8.77 -4.67
CA TYR A 114 1.93 -8.25 -4.56
C TYR A 114 0.89 -9.35 -4.23
N GLU A 115 1.29 -10.63 -4.25
CA GLU A 115 0.41 -11.78 -4.00
C GLU A 115 0.49 -12.30 -2.54
N THR A 116 1.17 -11.57 -1.66
CA THR A 116 1.35 -11.95 -0.25
C THR A 116 0.16 -11.58 0.63
N ASN A 117 0.03 -12.24 1.79
CA ASN A 117 -0.98 -11.87 2.78
C ASN A 117 -0.75 -10.45 3.36
N GLN A 118 0.51 -10.02 3.43
CA GLN A 118 0.91 -8.69 3.92
C GLN A 118 0.58 -7.57 2.92
N ALA A 119 0.50 -7.89 1.62
CA ALA A 119 0.14 -6.93 0.57
C ALA A 119 -1.17 -6.19 0.87
N LYS A 120 -2.16 -6.87 1.48
CA LYS A 120 -3.43 -6.24 1.88
C LYS A 120 -3.26 -5.18 2.95
N SER A 121 -2.51 -5.49 4.01
CA SER A 121 -2.24 -4.54 5.10
C SER A 121 -1.45 -3.33 4.59
N ILE A 122 -0.47 -3.55 3.72
CA ILE A 122 0.35 -2.48 3.14
C ILE A 122 -0.47 -1.64 2.16
N ALA A 123 -1.33 -2.26 1.33
CA ALA A 123 -2.28 -1.54 0.49
C ALA A 123 -3.23 -0.66 1.32
N ALA A 124 -3.67 -1.13 2.49
CA ALA A 124 -4.44 -0.31 3.42
C ALA A 124 -3.62 0.88 3.95
N SER A 125 -2.35 0.68 4.30
CA SER A 125 -1.43 1.78 4.68
C SER A 125 -1.27 2.81 3.55
N TYR A 126 -1.11 2.38 2.30
CA TYR A 126 -1.08 3.29 1.14
C TYR A 126 -2.35 4.13 1.04
N LEU A 127 -3.53 3.52 1.15
CA LEU A 127 -4.81 4.23 1.08
C LEU A 127 -5.00 5.20 2.25
N LEU A 128 -4.56 4.81 3.45
CA LEU A 128 -4.65 5.63 4.66
C LEU A 128 -3.78 6.89 4.53
N VAL A 129 -2.53 6.73 4.11
CA VAL A 129 -1.62 7.87 3.87
C VAL A 129 -2.15 8.72 2.73
N SER A 130 -2.58 8.13 1.61
CA SER A 130 -3.19 8.87 0.50
C SER A 130 -4.34 9.76 0.97
N ARG A 131 -5.23 9.21 1.80
CA ARG A 131 -6.35 9.96 2.36
C ARG A 131 -5.86 11.12 3.24
N HIS A 132 -4.84 10.90 4.07
CA HIS A 132 -4.25 11.94 4.91
C HIS A 132 -3.67 13.08 4.06
N LEU A 133 -2.86 12.76 3.05
CA LEU A 133 -2.22 13.74 2.16
C LEU A 133 -3.23 14.57 1.35
N LEU A 134 -4.34 13.95 0.95
CA LEU A 134 -5.39 14.66 0.21
C LEU A 134 -6.20 15.60 1.11
N LEU A 135 -6.31 15.29 2.41
CA LEU A 135 -7.00 16.11 3.40
C LEU A 135 -6.18 17.31 3.84
N SER A 136 -4.87 17.15 4.02
CA SER A 136 -3.97 18.26 4.37
C SER A 136 -3.90 19.34 3.28
N LYS A 137 -4.20 18.97 2.03
CA LYS A 137 -4.34 19.94 0.93
C LYS A 137 -5.58 20.84 1.07
N THR A 138 -6.63 20.38 1.74
CA THR A 138 -7.92 21.08 1.86
C THR A 138 -8.08 21.89 3.13
N SER A 139 -7.13 21.83 4.07
CA SER A 139 -7.19 22.55 5.35
C SER A 139 -6.55 23.95 5.33
N LEU A 140 -6.62 24.64 4.18
CA LEU A 140 -6.22 26.05 4.05
C LEU A 140 -7.42 26.97 4.27
#